data_AF-A2AIG9-F1
#
_entry.id   AF-A2AIG9-F1
#
_cell.length_a   1.000
_cell.length_b   1.000
_cell.length_c   1.000
_cell.angle_alpha   90.00
_cell.angle_beta   90.00
_cell.angle_gamma   90.00
#
_symmetry.space_group_name_H-M   'P 1'
#
loop_
_entity.id
_entity.type
_entity.pdbx_description
1 polymer ?
#
loop_
_entity_poly.entity_id
_entity_poly.type
_entity_poly.pdbx_seq_one_letter_code
_entity_poly.pdbx_strand_id
1 'polypeptide(L)'
;MDSGYGDGLQGECLRKPDQTQPKLYGVGDPTATFSSDSSCLSSRGRVIKWFWDSAEEGYRTYHMDEYDEDKNPSGIINLGTSENKLCFDLLSWRLTQGDMLHVEPSLLQYPDWRGHLFLREEVAKFLSFYCKSPAPLKPENVVVLNGCASLFSALA
;
A
#
# COMPACT_ATOMS: atom_id res chain seq x y z
N MET A 1 43.51 -18.80 -60.45
CA MET A 1 42.44 -17.85 -60.12
C MET A 1 41.62 -18.54 -59.06
N ASP A 2 41.72 -18.25 -57.77
CA ASP A 2 42.08 -16.99 -57.11
C ASP A 2 42.90 -17.27 -55.85
N SER A 3 43.76 -16.33 -55.50
CA SER A 3 44.81 -16.42 -54.48
C SER A 3 44.65 -15.27 -53.48
N GLY A 4 44.78 -15.53 -52.18
CA GLY A 4 44.94 -14.46 -51.20
C GLY A 4 45.02 -14.96 -49.76
N TYR A 5 46.24 -15.00 -49.22
CA TYR A 5 46.59 -15.34 -47.82
C TYR A 5 47.51 -14.24 -47.26
N GLY A 6 47.26 -13.82 -46.01
CA GLY A 6 48.17 -13.07 -45.11
C GLY A 6 48.29 -11.55 -45.33
N ASP A 7 48.60 -10.69 -44.36
CA ASP A 7 48.76 -10.74 -42.90
C ASP A 7 49.06 -9.28 -42.46
N GLY A 8 48.81 -8.92 -41.19
CA GLY A 8 49.66 -7.96 -40.47
C GLY A 8 49.19 -6.50 -40.21
N LEU A 9 49.07 -6.22 -38.90
CA LEU A 9 49.49 -5.00 -38.17
C LEU A 9 48.43 -3.93 -37.78
N GLN A 10 47.88 -4.13 -36.57
CA GLN A 10 48.01 -3.27 -35.38
C GLN A 10 47.59 -1.78 -35.48
N GLY A 11 46.52 -1.43 -34.74
CA GLY A 11 46.07 -0.05 -34.53
C GLY A 11 45.07 0.07 -33.39
N GLU A 12 45.62 0.03 -32.18
CA GLU A 12 45.22 0.74 -30.96
C GLU A 12 43.76 0.85 -30.46
N CYS A 13 43.69 0.61 -29.15
CA CYS A 13 42.62 0.73 -28.19
C CYS A 13 41.92 2.11 -28.17
N LEU A 14 40.58 2.12 -28.19
CA LEU A 14 39.81 3.08 -27.39
C LEU A 14 38.44 2.50 -26.99
N ARG A 15 38.43 1.66 -25.95
CA ARG A 15 37.19 1.22 -25.31
C ARG A 15 36.65 2.39 -24.48
N LYS A 16 35.65 3.12 -24.99
CA LYS A 16 34.96 4.16 -24.20
C LYS A 16 34.20 3.48 -23.05
N PRO A 17 34.40 3.87 -21.79
CA PRO A 17 33.54 3.42 -20.71
C PRO A 17 32.22 4.15 -20.83
N ASP A 18 31.15 3.39 -21.07
CA ASP A 18 29.79 3.89 -20.94
C ASP A 18 29.55 4.15 -19.45
N GLN A 19 29.73 5.40 -19.03
CA GLN A 19 29.40 5.84 -17.68
C GLN A 19 27.88 5.93 -17.58
N THR A 20 27.23 4.82 -17.28
CA THR A 20 25.89 4.83 -16.69
C THR A 20 26.02 5.40 -15.28
N GLN A 21 25.89 6.73 -15.17
CA GLN A 21 25.69 7.39 -13.89
C GLN A 21 24.47 6.77 -13.20
N PRO A 22 24.54 6.46 -11.90
CA PRO A 22 23.37 6.06 -11.13
C PRO A 22 22.38 7.22 -11.17
N LYS A 23 21.21 7.02 -11.79
CA LYS A 23 20.08 7.93 -11.63
C LYS A 23 19.72 7.93 -10.15
N LEU A 24 20.14 8.98 -9.46
CA LEU A 24 19.68 9.29 -8.12
C LEU A 24 18.16 9.47 -8.25
N TYR A 25 17.37 8.59 -7.63
CA TYR A 25 15.92 8.69 -7.57
C TYR A 25 15.56 9.88 -6.68
N GLY A 26 15.60 11.07 -7.26
CA GLY A 26 15.08 12.28 -6.66
C GLY A 26 13.57 12.18 -6.56
N VAL A 27 13.04 12.48 -5.39
CA VAL A 27 11.63 12.79 -5.17
C VAL A 27 11.25 13.85 -6.21
N GLY A 28 10.45 13.46 -7.21
CA GLY A 28 10.07 14.34 -8.31
C GLY A 28 9.32 15.55 -7.79
N ASP A 29 9.72 16.74 -8.26
CA ASP A 29 8.99 17.99 -8.07
C ASP A 29 7.55 17.81 -8.61
N PRO A 30 6.50 17.97 -7.78
CA PRO A 30 5.10 17.83 -8.19
C PRO A 30 4.70 18.80 -9.32
N THR A 31 5.54 19.80 -9.61
CA THR A 31 5.18 20.94 -10.45
C THR A 31 5.47 20.73 -11.95
N ALA A 32 6.25 19.70 -12.32
CA ALA A 32 6.86 19.65 -13.66
C ALA A 32 6.03 19.01 -14.78
N THR A 33 4.81 18.49 -14.52
CA THR A 33 4.04 17.78 -15.58
C THR A 33 2.54 18.08 -15.56
N PHE A 34 2.14 19.35 -15.43
CA PHE A 34 0.74 19.75 -15.64
C PHE A 34 0.50 20.23 -17.07
N SER A 35 0.54 19.31 -18.04
CA SER A 35 0.21 19.61 -19.44
C SER A 35 -1.22 19.17 -19.77
N SER A 36 -2.08 20.18 -19.99
CA SER A 36 -3.47 20.12 -20.49
C SER A 36 -4.42 19.13 -19.81
N ASP A 37 -4.90 19.47 -18.62
CA ASP A 37 -5.86 18.68 -17.85
C ASP A 37 -7.33 19.14 -18.06
N SER A 38 -8.23 18.16 -18.10
CA SER A 38 -9.68 18.33 -18.12
C SER A 38 -10.19 19.35 -17.09
N SER A 39 -11.02 20.30 -17.52
CA SER A 39 -11.55 21.41 -16.72
C SER A 39 -12.49 21.02 -15.57
N CYS A 40 -12.76 19.73 -15.36
CA CYS A 40 -13.73 19.23 -14.40
C CYS A 40 -13.17 18.94 -12.99
N LEU A 41 -11.86 19.00 -12.77
CA LEU A 41 -11.25 18.69 -11.47
C LEU A 41 -10.88 19.94 -10.67
N SER A 42 -11.18 19.91 -9.36
CA SER A 42 -10.68 20.89 -8.40
C SER A 42 -9.14 20.85 -8.30
N SER A 43 -8.52 21.89 -7.73
CA SER A 43 -7.06 21.91 -7.53
C SER A 43 -6.55 20.70 -6.75
N ARG A 44 -7.27 20.28 -5.69
CA ARG A 44 -6.94 19.06 -4.94
C ARG A 44 -7.08 17.80 -5.78
N GLY A 45 -8.13 17.72 -6.62
CA GLY A 45 -8.34 16.59 -7.52
C GLY A 45 -7.23 16.44 -8.57
N ARG A 46 -6.69 17.56 -9.08
CA ARG A 46 -5.56 17.53 -10.02
C ARG A 46 -4.28 17.02 -9.38
N VAL A 47 -3.98 17.42 -8.14
CA VAL A 47 -2.80 16.92 -7.42
C VAL A 47 -2.90 15.41 -7.18
N ILE A 48 -4.08 14.92 -6.74
CA ILE A 48 -4.28 13.49 -6.47
C ILE A 48 -4.20 12.64 -7.74
N LYS A 49 -4.72 13.12 -8.88
CA LYS A 49 -4.68 12.39 -10.16
C LYS A 49 -3.26 11.99 -10.56
N TRP A 50 -2.29 12.83 -10.26
CA TRP A 50 -0.88 12.63 -10.63
C TRP A 50 -0.01 12.26 -9.45
N PHE A 51 -0.61 11.97 -8.30
CA PHE A 51 0.13 11.49 -7.14
C PHE A 51 0.61 10.06 -7.44
N TRP A 52 1.92 9.91 -7.58
CA TRP A 52 2.60 8.64 -7.76
C TRP A 52 3.73 8.58 -6.76
N ASP A 53 3.64 7.67 -5.78
CA ASP A 53 4.70 7.50 -4.80
C ASP A 53 5.54 6.25 -5.08
N SER A 54 6.71 6.19 -4.43
CA SER A 54 7.63 5.07 -4.58
C SER A 54 7.05 3.74 -4.05
N ALA A 55 6.07 3.80 -3.15
CA ALA A 55 5.44 2.60 -2.60
C ALA A 55 4.51 1.95 -3.64
N GLU A 56 3.76 2.75 -4.40
CA GLU A 56 2.94 2.27 -5.52
C GLU A 56 3.81 1.60 -6.60
N GLU A 57 4.92 2.23 -7.00
CA GLU A 57 5.83 1.66 -7.99
C GLU A 57 6.41 0.31 -7.53
N GLY A 58 6.86 0.24 -6.27
CA GLY A 58 7.37 -0.99 -5.68
C GLY A 58 6.29 -2.09 -5.62
N TYR A 59 5.08 -1.72 -5.22
CA TYR A 59 3.95 -2.65 -5.12
C TYR A 59 3.53 -3.20 -6.49
N ARG A 60 3.51 -2.37 -7.54
CA ARG A 60 3.24 -2.80 -8.91
C ARG A 60 4.31 -3.72 -9.44
N THR A 61 5.58 -3.39 -9.21
CA THR A 61 6.71 -4.22 -9.66
C THR A 61 6.65 -5.60 -9.01
N TYR A 62 6.40 -5.66 -7.70
CA TYR A 62 6.16 -6.93 -6.98
C TYR A 62 5.05 -7.77 -7.62
N HIS A 63 3.89 -7.18 -7.95
CA HIS A 63 2.78 -7.93 -8.57
C HIS A 63 3.08 -8.45 -9.98
N MET A 64 4.04 -7.85 -10.69
CA MET A 64 4.43 -8.30 -12.02
C MET A 64 5.43 -9.47 -11.99
N ASP A 65 6.10 -9.69 -10.87
CA ASP A 65 7.13 -10.72 -10.69
C ASP A 65 7.09 -11.26 -9.26
N GLU A 66 5.95 -11.78 -8.84
CA GLU A 66 5.76 -12.25 -7.46
C GLU A 66 6.59 -13.51 -7.19
N TYR A 67 7.27 -13.53 -6.04
CA TYR A 67 7.92 -14.74 -5.53
C TYR A 67 6.90 -15.85 -5.24
N ASP A 68 7.17 -17.04 -5.77
CA ASP A 68 6.45 -18.28 -5.44
C ASP A 68 7.51 -19.39 -5.32
N GLU A 69 7.49 -20.16 -4.23
CA GLU A 69 8.53 -21.15 -3.93
C GLU A 69 8.69 -22.20 -5.04
N ASP A 70 7.59 -22.58 -5.69
CA ASP A 70 7.57 -23.63 -6.71
C ASP A 70 7.60 -23.07 -8.13
N LYS A 71 6.89 -21.96 -8.37
CA LYS A 71 6.63 -21.41 -9.72
C LYS A 71 7.58 -20.29 -10.09
N ASN A 72 8.04 -19.50 -9.12
CA ASN A 72 8.92 -18.36 -9.36
C ASN A 72 9.84 -18.08 -8.16
N PRO A 73 10.81 -18.98 -7.88
CA PRO A 73 11.70 -18.84 -6.72
C PRO A 73 12.65 -17.65 -6.84
N SER A 74 12.78 -17.05 -8.03
CA SER A 74 13.54 -15.83 -8.29
C SER A 74 12.72 -14.55 -8.20
N GLY A 75 11.41 -14.65 -7.96
CA GLY A 75 10.52 -13.50 -7.90
C GLY A 75 10.77 -12.59 -6.70
N ILE A 76 10.08 -11.47 -6.70
CA ILE A 76 10.18 -10.40 -5.72
C ILE A 76 9.38 -10.79 -4.46
N ILE A 77 10.04 -10.68 -3.30
CA ILE A 77 9.40 -10.86 -1.99
C ILE A 77 8.87 -9.51 -1.50
N ASN A 78 7.57 -9.44 -1.17
CA ASN A 78 6.98 -8.23 -0.62
C ASN A 78 7.31 -8.06 0.87
N LEU A 79 8.24 -7.13 1.16
CA LEU A 79 8.55 -6.65 2.50
C LEU A 79 8.11 -5.19 2.73
N GLY A 80 7.41 -4.60 1.75
CA GLY A 80 6.96 -3.20 1.79
C GLY A 80 5.56 -3.03 2.40
N THR A 81 4.74 -4.08 2.41
CA THR A 81 3.37 -4.04 2.95
C THR A 81 3.34 -4.46 4.42
N SER A 82 2.83 -3.58 5.28
CA SER A 82 2.59 -3.87 6.70
C SER A 82 1.26 -4.62 6.89
N GLU A 83 1.25 -5.92 6.59
CA GLU A 83 0.09 -6.80 6.74
C GLU A 83 0.35 -7.90 7.77
N ASN A 84 -0.61 -8.12 8.68
CA ASN A 84 -0.53 -9.21 9.65
C ASN A 84 -1.28 -10.45 9.15
N LYS A 85 -0.54 -11.41 8.59
CA LYS A 85 -1.06 -12.71 8.14
C LYS A 85 -1.06 -13.80 9.23
N LEU A 86 -0.46 -13.53 10.39
CA LEU A 86 -0.21 -14.54 11.43
C LEU A 86 -1.46 -15.01 12.16
N CYS A 87 -2.54 -14.21 12.15
CA CYS A 87 -3.78 -14.50 12.87
C CYS A 87 -4.94 -14.90 11.93
N PHE A 88 -4.65 -15.26 10.68
CA PHE A 88 -5.69 -15.57 9.69
C PHE A 88 -6.53 -16.78 10.08
N ASP A 89 -5.91 -17.78 10.70
CA ASP A 89 -6.58 -18.96 11.25
C ASP A 89 -7.59 -18.60 12.35
N LEU A 90 -7.19 -17.75 13.30
CA LEU A 90 -8.04 -17.29 14.40
C LEU A 90 -9.22 -16.46 13.89
N LEU A 91 -8.96 -15.54 12.95
CA LEU A 91 -10.01 -14.70 12.34
C LEU A 91 -10.96 -15.53 11.49
N SER A 92 -10.45 -16.44 10.66
CA SER A 92 -11.27 -17.34 9.84
C SER A 92 -12.16 -18.21 10.71
N TRP A 93 -11.61 -18.79 11.77
CA TRP A 93 -12.39 -19.56 12.74
C TRP A 93 -13.47 -18.71 13.40
N ARG A 94 -13.16 -17.49 13.86
CA ARG A 94 -14.14 -16.62 14.52
C ARG A 94 -15.27 -16.17 13.58
N LEU A 95 -14.92 -15.78 12.36
CA LEU A 95 -15.86 -15.25 11.36
C LEU A 95 -16.79 -16.32 10.79
N THR A 96 -16.43 -17.60 10.92
CA THR A 96 -17.26 -18.73 10.46
C THR A 96 -18.20 -19.30 11.53
N GLN A 97 -18.18 -18.74 12.75
CA GLN A 97 -19.10 -19.16 13.81
C GLN A 97 -20.53 -18.71 13.51
N GLY A 98 -21.52 -19.50 13.95
CA GLY A 98 -22.94 -19.28 13.62
C GLY A 98 -23.51 -17.96 14.11
N ASP A 99 -22.97 -17.39 15.19
CA ASP A 99 -23.38 -16.08 15.71
C ASP A 99 -22.96 -14.92 14.79
N MET A 100 -21.89 -15.09 14.00
CA MET A 100 -21.47 -14.08 13.01
C MET A 100 -22.37 -14.04 11.77
N LEU A 101 -23.21 -15.05 11.57
CA LEU A 101 -24.19 -15.11 10.48
C LEU A 101 -25.54 -14.47 10.86
N HIS A 102 -25.69 -14.04 12.11
CA HIS A 102 -26.90 -13.41 12.61
C HIS A 102 -26.93 -11.93 12.24
N VAL A 103 -27.96 -11.52 11.50
CA VAL A 103 -28.18 -10.12 11.11
C VAL A 103 -29.56 -9.68 11.61
N GLU A 104 -29.58 -8.68 12.47
CA GLU A 104 -30.82 -8.06 12.93
C GLU A 104 -31.22 -6.89 12.03
N PRO A 105 -32.53 -6.63 11.83
CA PRO A 105 -32.99 -5.49 11.01
C PRO A 105 -32.47 -4.11 11.47
N SER A 106 -32.11 -3.97 12.75
CA SER A 106 -31.51 -2.76 13.31
C SER A 106 -30.09 -2.50 12.80
N LEU A 107 -29.34 -3.55 12.45
CA LEU A 107 -27.98 -3.44 11.89
C LEU A 107 -27.97 -2.97 10.43
N LEU A 108 -29.13 -3.03 9.76
CA LEU A 108 -29.31 -2.53 8.40
C LEU A 108 -29.72 -1.04 8.38
N GLN A 109 -29.81 -0.41 9.53
CA GLN A 109 -30.18 1.00 9.69
C GLN A 109 -28.97 1.81 10.16
N TYR A 110 -28.98 3.10 9.87
CA TYR A 110 -27.95 3.98 10.39
C TYR A 110 -28.04 4.08 11.91
N PRO A 111 -26.96 3.78 12.65
CA PRO A 111 -26.91 4.06 14.08
C PRO A 111 -26.83 5.58 14.33
N ASP A 112 -26.71 5.94 15.61
CA ASP A 112 -26.18 7.25 15.99
C ASP A 112 -24.85 7.56 15.27
N TRP A 113 -24.53 8.84 15.08
CA TRP A 113 -23.36 9.31 14.34
C TRP A 113 -22.02 8.80 14.90
N ARG A 114 -21.99 8.34 16.16
CA ARG A 114 -20.82 7.71 16.78
C ARG A 114 -20.64 6.24 16.43
N GLY A 115 -21.66 5.59 15.89
CA GLY A 115 -21.74 4.15 15.67
C GLY A 115 -22.59 3.43 16.73
N HIS A 116 -22.88 2.15 16.46
CA HIS A 116 -23.67 1.30 17.36
C HIS A 116 -23.05 1.20 18.75
N LEU A 117 -23.89 1.25 19.79
CA LEU A 117 -23.44 1.20 21.19
C LEU A 117 -22.66 -0.08 21.51
N PHE A 118 -23.17 -1.25 21.10
CA PHE A 118 -22.52 -2.54 21.39
C PHE A 118 -21.08 -2.58 20.84
N LEU A 119 -20.85 -2.01 19.66
CA LEU A 119 -19.52 -1.95 19.05
C LEU A 119 -18.60 -1.02 19.86
N ARG A 120 -19.11 0.16 20.26
CA ARG A 120 -18.34 1.12 21.07
C ARG A 120 -17.93 0.55 22.42
N GLU A 121 -18.81 -0.23 23.05
CA GLU A 121 -18.52 -0.93 24.31
C GLU A 121 -17.39 -1.95 24.14
N GLU A 122 -17.47 -2.81 23.12
CA GLU A 122 -16.44 -3.83 22.88
C GLU A 122 -15.10 -3.22 22.46
N VAL A 123 -15.10 -2.16 21.64
CA VAL A 123 -13.88 -1.41 21.29
C VAL A 123 -13.26 -0.77 22.53
N ALA A 124 -14.05 -0.12 23.38
CA ALA A 124 -13.56 0.49 24.61
C ALA A 124 -12.91 -0.56 25.54
N LYS A 125 -13.56 -1.72 25.72
CA LYS A 125 -13.01 -2.84 26.50
C LYS A 125 -11.71 -3.38 25.89
N PHE A 126 -11.73 -3.62 24.58
CA PHE A 126 -10.57 -4.16 23.84
C PHE A 126 -9.34 -3.26 24.00
N LEU A 127 -9.48 -1.97 23.71
CA LEU A 127 -8.38 -1.01 23.82
C LEU A 127 -7.92 -0.82 25.27
N SER A 128 -8.85 -0.82 26.23
CA SER A 128 -8.49 -0.75 27.65
C SER A 128 -7.64 -1.96 28.07
N PHE A 129 -8.03 -3.15 27.66
CA PHE A 129 -7.40 -4.39 28.10
C PHE A 129 -6.11 -4.72 27.33
N TYR A 130 -6.15 -4.71 25.99
CA TYR A 130 -5.04 -5.14 25.13
C TYR A 130 -4.05 -4.00 24.86
N CYS A 131 -4.52 -2.76 24.67
CA CYS A 131 -3.65 -1.61 24.44
C CYS A 131 -3.23 -0.91 25.74
N LYS A 132 -3.64 -1.43 26.91
CA LYS A 132 -3.23 -0.96 28.24
C LYS A 132 -3.46 0.54 28.44
N SER A 133 -4.65 1.02 28.07
CA SER A 133 -5.04 2.41 28.34
C SER A 133 -4.82 2.77 29.82
N PRO A 134 -4.28 3.97 30.15
CA PRO A 134 -4.05 4.39 31.53
C PRO A 134 -5.30 4.37 32.43
N ALA A 135 -6.48 4.53 31.83
CA ALA A 135 -7.77 4.37 32.48
C ALA A 135 -8.76 3.65 31.54
N PRO A 136 -9.78 2.95 32.07
CA PRO A 136 -10.82 2.34 31.25
C PRO A 136 -11.50 3.36 30.36
N LEU A 137 -11.57 3.07 29.06
CA LEU A 137 -12.24 3.93 28.09
C LEU A 137 -13.76 3.88 28.28
N LYS A 138 -14.37 5.05 28.17
CA LYS A 138 -15.83 5.22 28.24
C LYS A 138 -16.43 5.08 26.85
N PRO A 139 -17.44 4.21 26.63
CA PRO A 139 -18.07 4.04 25.32
C PRO A 139 -18.65 5.34 24.75
N GLU A 140 -19.05 6.27 25.61
CA GLU A 140 -19.56 7.59 25.22
C GLU A 140 -18.50 8.45 24.53
N ASN A 141 -17.22 8.20 24.81
CA ASN A 141 -16.07 8.90 24.22
C ASN A 141 -15.51 8.18 22.97
N VAL A 142 -16.12 7.08 22.54
CA VAL A 142 -15.71 6.34 21.35
C VAL A 142 -16.53 6.79 20.14
N VAL A 143 -15.85 7.08 19.03
CA VAL A 143 -16.45 7.37 17.73
C VAL A 143 -15.85 6.40 16.72
N VAL A 144 -16.69 5.67 15.99
CA VAL A 144 -16.26 4.70 14.98
C VAL A 144 -16.09 5.39 13.63
N LEU A 145 -14.95 5.15 12.98
CA LEU A 145 -14.60 5.69 11.66
C LEU A 145 -14.09 4.57 10.74
N ASN A 146 -14.05 4.85 9.44
CA ASN A 146 -13.67 3.89 8.40
C ASN A 146 -12.14 3.73 8.30
N GLY A 147 -11.55 3.16 9.36
CA GLY A 147 -10.13 2.92 9.46
C GLY A 147 -9.29 4.18 9.74
N CYS A 148 -8.00 3.98 10.00
CA CYS A 148 -7.10 5.02 10.49
C CYS A 148 -6.91 6.20 9.53
N ALA A 149 -6.94 5.97 8.21
CA ALA A 149 -6.79 7.05 7.23
C ALA A 149 -7.92 8.09 7.36
N SER A 150 -9.17 7.62 7.55
CA SER A 150 -10.31 8.52 7.77
C SER A 150 -10.20 9.27 9.10
N LEU A 151 -9.67 8.63 10.15
CA LEU A 151 -9.41 9.26 11.44
C LEU A 151 -8.39 10.39 11.33
N PHE A 152 -7.25 10.16 10.67
CA PHE A 152 -6.25 11.21 10.46
C PHE A 152 -6.81 12.37 9.65
N SER A 153 -7.60 12.09 8.61
CA SER A 153 -8.27 13.13 7.82
C SER A 153 -9.25 13.97 8.65
N ALA A 154 -9.95 13.35 9.60
CA ALA A 154 -10.91 14.05 10.47
C ALA A 154 -10.25 14.89 11.57
N LEU A 155 -9.00 14.56 11.94
CA LEU A 155 -8.23 15.28 12.97
C LEU A 155 -7.31 16.38 12.41
N ALA A 156 -7.02 16.34 11.11
CA ALA A 156 -6.08 17.23 10.42
C ALA A 156 -6.64 18.61 10.09
#